data_AF-A0A6A5ABI9-F1
#
_entry.id   AF-A0A6A5ABI9-F1
#
_cell.length_a   1.000
_cell.length_b   1.000
_cell.length_c   1.000
_cell.angle_alpha   90.00
_cell.angle_beta   90.00
_cell.angle_gamma   90.00
#
_symmetry.space_group_name_H-M   'P 1'
#
loop_
_entity.id
_entity.type
_entity.pdbx_description
1 polymer ?
#
loop_
_entity_poly.entity_id
_entity_poly.type
_entity_poly.pdbx_seq_one_letter_code
_entity_poly.pdbx_strand_id
1 'polypeptide(L)'
;MDDLDHGEKKPYSLLADKETVGEGREPHPYTTAGWLSLVSYGWITSLLVLGAKQPLMAHDVADLSHEETCAGIHSRFLEHWMSAQPTTRVPRFNLALVRCFRRDLLVGLGSLLFLTCTQVLQPLVIQSILQYLQDQPISLGVTNGYALMALLAMATFLQGIALNFGFFVQSKMGVNMRSITMDMVYQKALKLSSSAR
;
A
#
# COMPACT_ATOMS: atom_id res chain seq x y z
N MET A 1 -27.54 -47.04 -3.32
CA MET A 1 -26.93 -46.36 -4.46
C MET A 1 -26.26 -45.13 -3.87
N ASP A 2 -25.25 -45.40 -3.07
CA ASP A 2 -24.43 -44.44 -2.34
C ASP A 2 -23.15 -44.35 -3.14
N ASP A 3 -22.87 -43.22 -3.78
CA ASP A 3 -21.55 -42.97 -4.34
C ASP A 3 -21.25 -41.45 -4.34
N LEU A 4 -20.37 -41.09 -3.40
CA LEU A 4 -19.21 -40.23 -3.59
C LEU A 4 -19.43 -38.72 -3.77
N ASP A 5 -19.84 -38.08 -2.68
CA ASP A 5 -19.40 -36.71 -2.37
C ASP A 5 -17.92 -36.74 -1.94
N HIS A 6 -17.02 -36.84 -2.92
CA HIS A 6 -15.61 -36.59 -2.69
C HIS A 6 -15.36 -35.08 -2.72
N GLY A 7 -15.40 -34.49 -1.52
CA GLY A 7 -14.93 -33.14 -1.25
C GLY A 7 -13.55 -32.91 -1.87
N GLU A 8 -13.54 -32.20 -2.99
CA GLU A 8 -12.35 -31.82 -3.73
C GLU A 8 -11.50 -30.89 -2.86
N LYS A 9 -10.54 -31.46 -2.14
CA LYS A 9 -9.58 -30.68 -1.36
C LYS A 9 -8.78 -29.83 -2.34
N LYS A 10 -9.01 -28.51 -2.31
CA LYS A 10 -8.27 -27.54 -3.12
C LYS A 10 -6.77 -27.81 -2.94
N PRO A 11 -5.98 -27.91 -4.03
CA PRO A 11 -4.59 -28.39 -3.98
C PRO A 11 -3.66 -27.55 -3.07
N TYR A 12 -4.07 -26.33 -2.71
CA TYR A 12 -3.35 -25.43 -1.81
C TYR A 12 -3.49 -25.79 -0.32
N SER A 13 -4.47 -26.63 0.04
CA SER A 13 -4.70 -27.04 1.44
C SER A 13 -3.54 -27.86 2.03
N LEU A 14 -2.79 -28.57 1.18
CA LEU A 14 -1.61 -29.34 1.61
C LEU A 14 -0.38 -28.47 1.91
N LEU A 15 -0.37 -27.22 1.43
CA LEU A 15 0.66 -26.24 1.75
C LEU A 15 0.28 -25.42 3.01
N ALA A 16 -1.02 -25.26 3.26
CA ALA A 16 -1.54 -24.63 4.47
C ALA A 16 -1.21 -25.43 5.75
N ASP A 17 -1.06 -26.76 5.65
CA ASP A 17 -0.67 -27.62 6.78
C ASP A 17 0.83 -27.50 7.15
N LYS A 18 1.66 -26.87 6.30
CA LYS A 18 3.10 -26.70 6.55
C LYS A 18 3.57 -25.26 6.71
N GLU A 19 2.78 -24.28 6.25
CA GLU A 19 2.84 -22.96 6.86
C GLU A 19 2.20 -23.09 8.23
N THR A 20 3.02 -23.23 9.25
CA THR A 20 2.57 -23.01 10.63
C THR A 20 1.85 -21.68 10.65
N VAL A 21 0.51 -21.72 10.61
CA VAL A 21 -0.33 -20.64 11.11
C VAL A 21 0.31 -20.28 12.43
N GLY A 22 0.84 -19.06 12.53
CA GLY A 22 1.62 -18.59 13.67
C GLY A 22 0.75 -18.47 14.92
N GLU A 23 0.20 -19.58 15.41
CA GLU A 23 -0.35 -19.74 16.75
C GLU A 23 0.82 -19.60 17.71
N GLY A 24 1.21 -18.35 17.99
CA GLY A 24 2.24 -18.01 18.97
C GLY A 24 3.25 -16.94 18.58
N ARG A 25 3.20 -16.36 17.37
CA ARG A 25 4.08 -15.24 16.99
C ARG A 25 3.45 -13.88 17.33
N GLU A 26 4.27 -12.97 17.82
CA GLU A 26 3.83 -11.62 18.19
C GLU A 26 3.24 -10.88 16.98
N PRO A 27 2.17 -10.09 17.18
CA PRO A 27 1.53 -9.35 16.09
C PRO A 27 2.51 -8.36 15.45
N HIS A 28 2.39 -8.19 14.13
CA HIS A 28 3.28 -7.31 13.38
C HIS A 28 3.26 -5.87 13.95
N PRO A 29 4.41 -5.23 14.20
CA PRO A 29 4.47 -3.93 14.87
C PRO A 29 3.71 -2.82 14.13
N TYR A 30 3.55 -2.94 12.80
CA TYR A 30 2.68 -2.08 11.98
C TYR A 30 1.21 -2.06 12.43
N THR A 31 0.64 -3.19 12.87
CA THR A 31 -0.79 -3.28 13.24
C THR A 31 -1.08 -2.72 14.63
N THR A 32 -0.06 -2.70 15.50
CA THR A 32 -0.18 -2.24 16.89
C THR A 32 0.31 -0.79 17.06
N ALA A 33 1.04 -0.24 16.08
CA ALA A 33 1.60 1.10 16.15
C ALA A 33 0.53 2.21 16.12
N GLY A 34 0.70 3.21 16.99
CA GLY A 34 -0.10 4.43 16.94
C GLY A 34 0.17 5.26 15.68
N TRP A 35 -0.78 6.12 15.31
CA TRP A 35 -0.74 6.89 14.06
C TRP A 35 0.54 7.72 13.87
N LEU A 36 1.07 8.33 14.94
CA LEU A 36 2.33 9.09 14.89
C LEU A 36 3.52 8.18 14.55
N SER A 37 3.58 7.00 15.17
CA SER A 37 4.63 6.01 14.90
C SER A 37 4.53 5.46 13.48
N LEU A 38 3.30 5.34 12.95
CA LEU A 38 3.06 4.95 11.57
C LEU A 38 3.60 5.97 10.56
N VAL A 39 3.31 7.25 10.80
CA VAL A 39 3.72 8.37 9.95
C VAL A 39 5.23 8.60 10.02
N SER A 40 5.84 8.46 11.19
CA SER A 40 7.28 8.64 11.40
C SER A 40 8.12 7.38 11.17
N TYR A 41 7.50 6.26 10.77
CA TYR A 41 8.13 4.94 10.66
C TYR A 41 8.78 4.42 11.96
N GLY A 42 8.36 4.94 13.12
CA GLY A 42 8.86 4.52 14.43
C GLY A 42 8.66 3.02 14.71
N TRP A 43 7.65 2.40 14.08
CA TRP A 43 7.37 0.97 14.21
C TRP A 43 8.46 0.06 13.62
N ILE A 44 9.27 0.57 12.68
CA ILE A 44 10.41 -0.17 12.08
C ILE A 44 11.69 0.01 12.92
N THR A 45 11.78 1.06 13.73
CA THR A 45 13.02 1.47 14.40
C THR A 45 13.64 0.35 15.25
N SER A 46 12.84 -0.42 15.99
CA SER A 46 13.34 -1.55 16.80
C SER A 46 14.05 -2.61 15.95
N LEU A 47 13.51 -2.91 14.76
CA LEU A 47 14.10 -3.86 13.84
C LEU A 47 15.40 -3.34 13.22
N LEU A 48 15.46 -2.04 12.90
CA LEU A 48 16.69 -1.40 12.39
C LEU A 48 17.81 -1.39 13.44
N VAL A 49 17.48 -1.10 14.70
CA VAL A 49 18.44 -1.15 15.81
C VAL A 49 18.95 -2.57 16.04
N LEU A 50 18.08 -3.58 15.89
CA LEU A 50 18.50 -4.98 15.96
C LEU A 50 19.48 -5.32 14.82
N GLY A 51 19.18 -4.88 13.59
CA GLY A 51 20.03 -5.09 12.42
C GLY A 51 21.37 -4.36 12.43
N ALA A 52 21.44 -3.24 13.13
CA ALA A 52 22.71 -2.56 13.37
C ALA A 52 23.61 -3.35 14.34
N LYS A 53 23.02 -4.18 15.21
CA LYS A 53 23.75 -4.96 16.24
C LYS A 53 24.10 -6.37 15.78
N GLN A 54 23.22 -7.01 15.01
CA GLN A 54 23.40 -8.39 14.55
C GLN A 54 22.77 -8.62 13.18
N PRO A 55 23.28 -9.58 12.38
CA PRO A 55 22.61 -9.99 11.14
C PRO A 55 21.19 -10.49 11.43
N LEU A 56 20.19 -9.95 10.71
CA LEU A 56 18.80 -10.39 10.87
C LEU A 56 18.61 -11.79 10.31
N MET A 57 17.88 -12.60 11.08
CA MET A 57 17.39 -13.90 10.67
C MET A 57 15.89 -13.84 10.39
N ALA A 58 15.37 -14.83 9.65
CA ALA A 58 13.94 -14.86 9.27
C ALA A 58 12.98 -14.87 10.49
N HIS A 59 13.44 -15.32 11.66
CA HIS A 59 12.63 -15.32 12.88
C HIS A 59 12.62 -13.97 13.62
N ASP A 60 13.53 -13.05 13.29
CA ASP A 60 13.57 -11.70 13.87
C ASP A 60 12.55 -10.77 13.22
N VAL A 61 11.99 -11.18 12.07
CA VAL A 61 11.01 -10.41 11.31
C VAL A 61 9.63 -10.96 11.65
N ALA A 62 8.73 -10.07 12.06
CA ALA A 62 7.34 -10.43 12.32
C ALA A 62 6.64 -10.88 11.03
N ASP A 63 5.76 -11.88 11.15
CA ASP A 63 4.98 -12.35 10.02
C ASP A 63 3.95 -11.31 9.56
N LEU A 64 3.56 -11.37 8.29
CA LEU A 64 2.52 -10.50 7.75
C LEU A 64 1.18 -10.81 8.41
N SER A 65 0.36 -9.76 8.61
CA SER A 65 -1.03 -9.95 9.02
C SER A 65 -1.80 -10.76 7.96
N HIS A 66 -2.78 -11.56 8.39
CA HIS A 66 -3.56 -12.40 7.47
C HIS A 66 -4.17 -11.60 6.31
N GLU A 67 -4.61 -10.36 6.55
CA GLU A 67 -5.16 -9.46 5.52
C GLU A 67 -4.13 -9.01 4.46
N GLU A 68 -2.85 -9.00 4.83
CA GLU A 68 -1.74 -8.62 3.95
C GLU A 68 -1.02 -9.83 3.33
N THR A 69 -1.40 -11.05 3.71
CA THR A 69 -0.95 -12.27 3.03
C THR A 69 -1.55 -12.40 1.64
N CYS A 70 -0.89 -13.18 0.77
CA CYS A 70 -1.42 -13.50 -0.56
C CYS A 70 -2.81 -14.14 -0.48
N ALA A 71 -3.05 -15.02 0.49
CA ALA A 71 -4.34 -15.69 0.69
C ALA A 71 -5.46 -14.70 1.05
N GLY A 72 -5.21 -13.77 1.98
CA GLY A 72 -6.18 -12.75 2.38
C GLY A 72 -6.45 -11.73 1.26
N ILE A 73 -5.42 -11.36 0.50
CA ILE A 73 -5.57 -10.47 -0.65
C ILE A 73 -6.32 -11.19 -1.79
N HIS A 74 -6.04 -12.48 -2.02
CA HIS A 74 -6.71 -13.29 -3.03
C HIS A 74 -8.20 -13.44 -2.72
N SER A 75 -8.57 -13.69 -1.46
CA SER A 75 -9.99 -13.82 -1.08
C SER A 75 -10.77 -12.53 -1.31
N ARG A 76 -10.20 -11.37 -0.93
CA ARG A 76 -10.76 -10.04 -1.25
C ARG A 76 -10.90 -9.79 -2.75
N PHE A 77 -9.89 -10.18 -3.53
CA PHE A 77 -9.95 -10.06 -4.99
C PHE A 77 -11.04 -10.96 -5.57
N LEU A 78 -11.17 -12.19 -5.09
CA LEU A 78 -12.14 -13.17 -5.59
C LEU A 78 -13.58 -12.72 -5.34
N GLU A 79 -13.87 -12.10 -4.20
CA GLU A 79 -15.17 -11.50 -3.91
C GLU A 79 -15.56 -10.46 -4.98
N HIS A 80 -14.63 -9.55 -5.28
CA HIS A 80 -14.83 -8.55 -6.33
C HIS A 80 -14.83 -9.15 -7.75
N TRP A 81 -14.07 -10.22 -7.98
CA TRP A 81 -14.02 -10.94 -9.26
C TRP A 81 -15.35 -11.62 -9.57
N MET A 82 -15.92 -12.33 -8.60
CA MET A 82 -17.18 -13.06 -8.75
C MET A 82 -18.36 -12.10 -8.85
N SER A 83 -18.37 -11.04 -8.04
CA SER A 83 -19.39 -9.97 -8.13
C SER A 83 -19.32 -9.20 -9.46
N ALA A 84 -18.13 -9.09 -10.05
CA ALA A 84 -17.91 -8.37 -11.30
C ALA A 84 -18.08 -9.21 -12.57
N GLN A 85 -18.30 -10.53 -12.50
CA GLN A 85 -18.59 -11.38 -13.66
C GLN A 85 -20.03 -11.12 -14.15
N PRO A 86 -20.24 -10.37 -15.24
CA PRO A 86 -21.51 -10.36 -15.93
C PRO A 86 -21.55 -11.59 -16.84
N THR A 87 -22.72 -11.88 -17.41
CA THR A 87 -23.01 -12.88 -18.46
C THR A 87 -22.22 -12.70 -19.78
N THR A 88 -21.09 -12.00 -19.75
CA THR A 88 -20.26 -11.69 -20.90
C THR A 88 -19.15 -12.72 -21.10
N ARG A 89 -18.90 -13.06 -22.37
CA ARG A 89 -17.99 -14.12 -22.86
C ARG A 89 -16.51 -13.97 -22.47
N VAL A 90 -16.08 -12.79 -22.00
CA VAL A 90 -14.68 -12.49 -21.64
C VAL A 90 -14.62 -11.69 -20.34
N PRO A 91 -14.07 -12.25 -19.24
CA PRO A 91 -13.95 -11.53 -17.97
C PRO A 91 -12.85 -10.45 -18.06
N ARG A 92 -13.16 -9.23 -17.63
CA ARG A 92 -12.23 -8.08 -17.68
C ARG A 92 -11.34 -8.03 -16.44
N PHE A 93 -10.14 -8.59 -16.55
CA PHE A 93 -9.26 -8.75 -15.39
C PHE A 93 -8.83 -7.43 -14.74
N ASN A 94 -8.42 -6.48 -15.58
CA ASN A 94 -8.05 -5.13 -15.15
C ASN A 94 -9.16 -4.42 -14.37
N LEU A 95 -10.42 -4.59 -14.75
CA LEU A 95 -11.55 -3.94 -14.08
C LEU A 95 -11.79 -4.50 -12.67
N ALA A 96 -11.70 -5.82 -12.51
CA ALA A 96 -11.82 -6.44 -11.20
C ALA A 96 -10.66 -6.02 -10.28
N LEU A 97 -9.46 -5.91 -10.84
CA LEU A 97 -8.28 -5.45 -10.12
C LEU A 97 -8.41 -3.99 -9.64
N VAL A 98 -8.85 -3.08 -10.52
CA VAL A 98 -9.13 -1.68 -10.15
C VAL A 98 -10.21 -1.57 -9.08
N ARG A 99 -11.27 -2.39 -9.15
CA ARG A 99 -12.33 -2.41 -8.13
C ARG A 99 -11.82 -2.90 -6.78
N CYS A 100 -11.00 -3.95 -6.76
CA CYS A 100 -10.42 -4.50 -5.54
C CYS A 100 -9.55 -3.48 -4.80
N PHE A 101 -8.72 -2.74 -5.54
CA PHE A 101 -7.79 -1.75 -4.97
C PHE A 101 -8.28 -0.30 -5.07
N ARG A 102 -9.57 -0.07 -5.32
CA ARG A 102 -10.09 1.29 -5.56
C ARG A 102 -9.81 2.27 -4.42
N ARG A 103 -9.84 1.80 -3.17
CA ARG A 103 -9.55 2.63 -1.99
C ARG A 103 -8.08 3.02 -1.94
N ASP A 104 -7.19 2.04 -2.13
CA ASP A 104 -5.75 2.26 -2.15
C ASP A 104 -5.33 3.17 -3.33
N LEU A 105 -5.95 2.98 -4.51
CA LEU A 105 -5.78 3.84 -5.67
C LEU A 105 -6.27 5.26 -5.41
N LEU A 106 -7.44 5.43 -4.77
CA LEU A 106 -7.98 6.75 -4.46
C LEU A 106 -7.10 7.49 -3.43
N VAL A 107 -6.59 6.79 -2.42
CA VAL A 107 -5.62 7.34 -1.46
C VAL A 107 -4.34 7.74 -2.17
N GLY A 108 -3.80 6.88 -3.04
CA GLY A 108 -2.60 7.17 -3.83
C GLY A 108 -2.77 8.38 -4.75
N LEU A 109 -3.90 8.46 -5.47
CA LEU A 109 -4.26 9.63 -6.29
C LEU A 109 -4.38 10.89 -5.45
N GLY A 110 -5.08 10.82 -4.32
CA GLY A 110 -5.23 11.94 -3.39
C GLY A 110 -3.88 12.44 -2.86
N SER A 111 -2.98 11.53 -2.48
CA SER A 111 -1.63 11.91 -2.04
C SER A 111 -0.82 12.57 -3.15
N LEU A 112 -0.92 12.11 -4.39
CA LEU A 112 -0.21 12.71 -5.53
C LEU A 112 -0.72 14.12 -5.83
N LEU A 113 -2.03 14.32 -5.80
CA LEU A 113 -2.64 15.64 -5.98
C LEU A 113 -2.16 16.61 -4.88
N PHE A 114 -2.20 16.18 -3.62
CA PHE A 114 -1.73 16.98 -2.50
C PHE A 114 -0.25 17.38 -2.62
N LEU A 115 0.61 16.44 -3.01
CA LEU A 115 2.03 16.69 -3.25
C LEU A 115 2.26 17.69 -4.37
N THR A 116 1.53 17.54 -5.48
CA THR A 116 1.63 18.44 -6.64
C THR A 116 1.16 19.84 -6.28
N CYS A 117 0.05 19.98 -5.56
CA CYS A 117 -0.45 21.27 -5.08
C CYS A 117 0.58 21.98 -4.19
N THR A 118 1.19 21.24 -3.25
CA THR A 118 2.19 21.81 -2.34
C THR A 118 3.48 22.19 -3.09
N GLN A 119 3.86 21.43 -4.12
CA GLN A 119 5.00 21.74 -4.98
C GLN A 119 4.78 23.03 -5.77
N VAL A 120 3.55 23.31 -6.22
CA VAL A 120 3.19 24.58 -6.88
C VAL A 120 3.09 25.73 -5.87
N LEU A 121 2.67 25.47 -4.63
CA LEU A 121 2.57 26.47 -3.58
C LEU A 121 3.95 27.07 -3.21
N GLN A 122 5.00 26.25 -3.16
CA GLN A 122 6.35 26.69 -2.76
C GLN A 122 6.90 27.88 -3.56
N PRO A 123 6.96 27.87 -4.90
CA PRO A 123 7.43 29.03 -5.66
C PRO A 123 6.54 30.27 -5.50
N LEU A 124 5.23 30.12 -5.26
CA LEU A 124 4.33 31.26 -4.99
C LEU A 124 4.66 31.94 -3.65
N VAL A 125 4.98 31.14 -2.62
CA VAL A 125 5.41 31.67 -1.32
C VAL A 125 6.78 32.35 -1.45
N ILE A 126 7.72 31.76 -2.20
CA ILE A 126 9.03 32.38 -2.48
C ILE A 126 8.86 33.70 -3.22
N GLN A 127 7.99 33.76 -4.23
CA GLN A 127 7.69 35.00 -4.95
C GLN A 127 7.11 36.08 -4.01
N SER A 128 6.25 35.68 -3.07
CA SER A 128 5.70 36.59 -2.06
C SER A 128 6.77 37.11 -1.10
N ILE A 129 7.76 36.27 -0.74
CA ILE A 129 8.92 36.70 0.05
C ILE A 129 9.76 37.73 -0.74
N LEU A 130 9.99 37.50 -2.03
CA LEU A 130 10.71 38.46 -2.88
C LEU A 130 9.97 39.80 -3.02
N GLN A 131 8.65 39.76 -3.21
CA GLN A 131 7.80 40.96 -3.25
C GLN A 131 7.86 41.75 -1.94
N TYR A 132 7.83 41.05 -0.80
CA TYR A 132 7.99 41.66 0.51
C TYR A 132 9.35 42.36 0.66
N LEU A 133 10.44 41.76 0.18
CA LEU A 133 11.78 42.37 0.21
C LEU A 133 11.94 43.57 -0.74
N GLN A 134 11.11 43.66 -1.76
CA GLN A 134 11.13 44.73 -2.77
C GLN A 134 10.09 45.84 -2.49
N ASP A 135 9.42 45.81 -1.33
CA ASP A 135 8.31 46.71 -0.97
C ASP A 135 7.19 46.76 -2.04
N GLN A 136 6.93 45.64 -2.70
CA GLN A 136 5.87 45.47 -3.71
C GLN A 136 4.60 44.86 -3.08
N PRO A 137 3.41 45.07 -3.67
CA PRO A 137 2.18 44.44 -3.18
C PRO A 137 2.30 42.91 -3.23
N ILE A 138 2.07 42.28 -2.08
CA ILE A 138 2.27 40.84 -1.88
C ILE A 138 1.08 40.06 -2.43
N SER A 139 1.37 39.08 -3.29
CA SER A 139 0.34 38.27 -3.98
C SER A 139 -0.50 37.42 -3.02
N LEU A 140 0.09 36.95 -1.91
CA LEU A 140 -0.59 36.14 -0.88
C LEU A 140 -1.30 36.96 0.21
N GLY A 141 -1.21 38.30 0.19
CA GLY A 141 -1.87 39.18 1.18
C GLY A 141 -1.31 39.11 2.60
N VAL A 142 -0.26 38.30 2.86
CA VAL A 142 0.39 38.20 4.17
C VAL A 142 1.51 39.23 4.28
N THR A 143 1.32 40.26 5.09
CA THR A 143 2.26 41.39 5.25
C THR A 143 3.49 41.07 6.13
N ASN A 144 3.52 39.92 6.80
CA ASN A 144 4.60 39.55 7.72
C ASN A 144 5.62 38.61 7.03
N GLY A 145 6.83 39.09 6.75
CA GLY A 145 7.88 38.29 6.11
C GLY A 145 8.29 37.03 6.90
N TYR A 146 8.36 37.12 8.24
CA TYR A 146 8.62 35.95 9.09
C TYR A 146 7.51 34.89 8.98
N ALA A 147 6.25 35.30 8.82
CA ALA A 147 5.15 34.37 8.64
C ALA A 147 5.24 33.63 7.30
N LEU A 148 5.67 34.30 6.23
CA LEU A 148 5.92 33.67 4.93
C LEU A 148 7.05 32.64 4.99
N MET A 149 8.16 32.94 5.69
CA MET A 149 9.25 31.99 5.89
C MET A 149 8.82 30.79 6.73
N ALA A 150 8.09 31.01 7.82
CA ALA A 150 7.54 29.92 8.64
C ALA A 150 6.54 29.05 7.86
N LEU A 151 5.69 29.67 7.03
CA LEU A 151 4.77 28.97 6.14
C LEU A 151 5.51 28.08 5.14
N LEU A 152 6.56 28.61 4.50
CA LEU A 152 7.37 27.84 3.56
C LEU A 152 8.02 26.62 4.23
N ALA A 153 8.63 26.83 5.41
CA ALA A 153 9.27 25.75 6.16
C ALA A 153 8.27 24.68 6.62
N MET A 154 7.07 25.10 7.06
CA MET A 154 6.02 24.16 7.44
C MET A 154 5.50 23.38 6.22
N ALA A 155 5.33 24.06 5.09
CA ALA A 155 4.87 23.44 3.85
C ALA A 155 5.87 22.40 3.31
N THR A 156 7.18 22.69 3.34
CA THR A 156 8.21 21.73 2.91
C THR A 156 8.28 20.52 3.85
N PHE A 157 8.18 20.73 5.16
CA PHE A 157 8.18 19.64 6.14
C PHE A 157 6.96 18.72 5.96
N LEU A 158 5.76 19.29 5.84
CA LEU A 158 4.53 18.53 5.58
C LEU A 158 4.58 17.79 4.24
N GLN A 159 5.15 18.41 3.21
CA GLN A 159 5.35 17.75 1.92
C GLN A 159 6.26 16.52 2.07
N GLY A 160 7.36 16.62 2.82
CA GLY A 160 8.26 15.50 3.07
C GLY A 160 7.55 14.33 3.77
N ILE A 161 6.73 14.60 4.78
CA ILE A 161 5.93 13.57 5.46
C ILE A 161 4.95 12.91 4.49
N ALA A 162 4.18 13.73 3.75
CA ALA A 162 3.19 13.23 2.80
C ALA A 162 3.83 12.41 1.68
N LEU A 163 5.03 12.77 1.23
CA LEU A 163 5.77 12.07 0.19
C LEU A 163 6.16 10.67 0.66
N ASN A 164 6.76 10.58 1.84
CA ASN A 164 7.17 9.30 2.40
C ASN A 164 5.96 8.39 2.65
N PHE A 165 4.90 8.91 3.27
CA PHE A 165 3.69 8.14 3.53
C PHE A 165 3.01 7.68 2.22
N GLY A 166 2.90 8.58 1.24
CA GLY A 166 2.33 8.26 -0.08
C GLY A 166 3.11 7.15 -0.79
N PHE A 167 4.45 7.24 -0.79
CA PHE A 167 5.31 6.22 -1.38
C PHE A 167 5.13 4.85 -0.74
N PHE A 168 4.97 4.79 0.59
CA PHE A 168 4.72 3.54 1.30
C PHE A 168 3.37 2.92 0.93
N VAL A 169 2.29 3.71 0.93
CA VAL A 169 0.96 3.24 0.52
C VAL A 169 0.98 2.71 -0.91
N GLN A 170 1.62 3.43 -1.83
CA GLN A 170 1.75 3.02 -3.23
C GLN A 170 2.59 1.75 -3.40
N SER A 171 3.72 1.65 -2.69
CA SER A 171 4.59 0.48 -2.74
C SER A 171 3.87 -0.77 -2.22
N LYS A 172 3.16 -0.65 -1.08
CA LYS A 172 2.33 -1.71 -0.51
C LYS A 172 1.24 -2.17 -1.47
N MET A 173 0.51 -1.23 -2.07
CA MET A 173 -0.50 -1.52 -3.09
C MET A 173 0.12 -2.23 -4.31
N GLY A 174 1.28 -1.78 -4.78
CA GLY A 174 1.97 -2.35 -5.94
C GLY A 174 2.40 -3.80 -5.73
N VAL A 175 2.96 -4.11 -4.55
CA VAL A 175 3.32 -5.49 -4.16
C VAL A 175 2.06 -6.37 -4.14
N ASN A 176 0.99 -5.91 -3.50
CA ASN A 176 -0.26 -6.66 -3.41
C ASN A 176 -0.89 -6.96 -4.77
N MET A 177 -0.88 -5.97 -5.67
CA MET A 177 -1.39 -6.11 -7.04
C MET A 177 -0.56 -7.11 -7.86
N ARG A 178 0.78 -7.09 -7.69
CA ARG A 178 1.69 -8.06 -8.30
C ARG A 178 1.42 -9.48 -7.78
N SER A 179 1.26 -9.65 -6.47
CA SER A 179 1.00 -10.95 -5.85
C SER A 179 -0.28 -11.60 -6.37
N ILE A 180 -1.40 -10.87 -6.47
CA ILE A 180 -2.65 -11.42 -7.05
C ILE A 180 -2.45 -11.79 -8.51
N THR A 181 -1.78 -10.93 -9.29
CA THR A 181 -1.61 -11.19 -10.71
C THR A 181 -0.80 -12.46 -10.93
N MET A 182 0.27 -12.65 -10.16
CA MET A 182 1.08 -13.86 -10.20
C MET A 182 0.28 -15.10 -9.77
N ASP A 183 -0.49 -15.01 -8.69
CA ASP A 183 -1.35 -16.09 -8.23
C ASP A 183 -2.40 -16.48 -9.28
N MET A 184 -3.09 -15.51 -9.89
CA MET A 184 -4.08 -15.78 -10.94
C MET A 184 -3.47 -16.42 -12.19
N VAL A 185 -2.27 -15.98 -12.61
CA VAL A 185 -1.53 -16.60 -13.71
C VAL A 185 -1.16 -18.04 -13.36
N TYR A 186 -0.67 -18.28 -12.15
CA TYR A 186 -0.32 -19.60 -11.66
C TYR A 186 -1.53 -20.54 -11.64
N GLN A 187 -2.67 -20.10 -11.08
CA GLN A 187 -3.90 -20.89 -11.07
C GLN A 187 -4.42 -21.21 -12.47
N LYS A 188 -4.29 -20.28 -13.42
CA LYS A 188 -4.66 -20.51 -14.82
C LYS A 188 -3.72 -21.50 -15.49
N ALA A 189 -2.41 -21.37 -15.29
CA ALA A 189 -1.40 -22.27 -15.83
C ALA A 189 -1.59 -23.72 -15.33
N LEU A 190 -1.94 -23.90 -14.05
CA LEU A 190 -2.24 -25.22 -13.49
C LEU A 190 -3.51 -25.88 -14.04
N LYS A 191 -4.50 -25.07 -14.48
CA LYS A 191 -5.78 -25.56 -15.01
C LYS A 191 -5.77 -25.77 -16.52
N LEU A 192 -4.73 -25.32 -17.22
CA LEU A 192 -4.55 -25.57 -18.65
C LEU A 192 -4.13 -27.05 -18.85
N SER A 193 -4.96 -27.79 -19.57
CA SER A 193 -4.70 -29.19 -19.98
C SER A 193 -3.48 -29.28 -20.90
N SER A 194 -2.82 -30.44 -20.92
CA SER A 194 -1.65 -30.75 -21.75
C SER A 194 -1.87 -30.49 -23.25
N SER A 195 -3.11 -30.51 -23.73
CA SER A 195 -3.45 -30.20 -25.13
C SER A 195 -3.26 -28.72 -25.50
N ALA A 196 -3.05 -27.83 -24.54
CA ALA A 196 -2.83 -26.40 -24.72
C ALA A 196 -1.53 -25.89 -24.08
N ARG A 197 -0.67 -26.82 -23.60
CA ARG A 197 0.65 -26.51 -23.04
C ARG A 197 1.68 -26.35 -24.16
#